data_AF-T0ZSP2-F1
#
_entry.id   AF-T0ZSP2-F1
#
_cell.length_a   1.000
_cell.length_b   1.000
_cell.length_c   1.000
_cell.angle_alpha   90.00
_cell.angle_beta   90.00
_cell.angle_gamma   90.00
#
_symmetry.space_group_name_H-M   'P 1'
#
loop_
_entity.id
_entity.type
_entity.pdbx_description
1 polymer ?
#
loop_
_entity_poly.entity_id
_entity_poly.type
_entity_poly.pdbx_seq_one_letter_code
_entity_poly.pdbx_strand_id
1 'polypeptide(L)'
;MMDDSEWFVEPAPQAGCSIGLKIRRRLDAAESSFQKIEILETEDFGKLMVIDGCIMLTERDHFIYHEMLVHPALWTHPDPAHVVIVGGGDGGTLTETVRHPRVQEVIQVEI
;
A
#
# COMPACT_ATOMS: atom_id res chain seq x y z
N MET A 1 -23.35 -11.45 -22.13
CA MET A 1 -21.98 -12.00 -22.06
C MET A 1 -21.24 -11.13 -21.08
N MET A 2 -20.83 -11.68 -19.93
CA MET A 2 -20.00 -10.97 -18.97
C MET A 2 -18.63 -10.76 -19.62
N ASP A 3 -18.12 -9.53 -19.60
CA ASP A 3 -16.76 -9.24 -20.05
C ASP A 3 -15.78 -9.85 -19.04
N ASP A 4 -15.04 -10.87 -19.47
CA ASP A 4 -14.24 -11.77 -18.64
C ASP A 4 -12.76 -11.34 -18.56
N SER A 5 -12.41 -10.10 -18.94
CA SER A 5 -11.06 -9.86 -19.48
C SER A 5 -10.27 -8.60 -19.07
N GLU A 6 -10.74 -7.74 -18.15
CA GLU A 6 -9.91 -6.59 -17.74
C GLU A 6 -8.89 -7.00 -16.66
N TRP A 7 -7.61 -6.92 -17.00
CA TRP A 7 -6.47 -7.11 -16.10
C TRP A 7 -5.77 -5.78 -15.89
N PHE A 8 -5.44 -5.45 -14.64
CA PHE A 8 -4.45 -4.42 -14.36
C PHE A 8 -3.07 -5.07 -14.39
N VAL A 9 -2.16 -4.57 -15.23
CA VAL A 9 -0.81 -5.11 -15.40
C VAL A 9 0.21 -4.01 -15.12
N GLU A 10 1.05 -4.23 -14.13
CA GLU A 10 2.24 -3.44 -13.86
C GLU A 10 3.44 -4.05 -14.59
N PRO A 11 3.96 -3.41 -15.64
CA PRO A 11 5.17 -3.88 -16.32
C PRO A 11 6.42 -3.52 -15.51
N ALA A 12 7.36 -4.46 -15.41
CA ALA A 12 8.70 -4.24 -14.87
C ALA A 12 9.77 -4.60 -15.91
N PRO A 13 9.95 -3.80 -16.99
CA PRO A 13 10.85 -4.13 -18.09
C PRO A 13 12.30 -4.37 -17.66
N GLN A 14 12.77 -3.67 -16.63
CA GLN A 14 14.12 -3.80 -16.07
C GLN A 14 14.34 -5.17 -15.44
N ALA A 15 13.29 -5.81 -14.94
CA ALA A 15 13.30 -7.17 -14.39
C ALA A 15 12.89 -8.23 -15.43
N GLY A 16 12.48 -7.82 -16.64
CA GLY A 16 11.99 -8.72 -17.67
C GLY A 16 10.68 -9.44 -17.31
N CYS A 17 9.85 -8.85 -16.44
CA CYS A 17 8.60 -9.45 -15.97
C CYS A 17 7.47 -8.41 -15.85
N SER A 18 6.27 -8.88 -15.49
CA SER A 18 5.11 -8.06 -15.17
C SER A 18 4.29 -8.73 -14.07
N ILE A 19 3.59 -7.93 -13.27
CA ILE A 19 2.63 -8.41 -12.27
C ILE A 19 1.23 -8.02 -12.75
N GLY A 20 0.32 -8.97 -12.79
CA GLY A 20 -1.05 -8.76 -13.26
C GLY A 20 -2.08 -9.22 -12.24
N LEU A 21 -3.09 -8.38 -11.98
CA LEU A 21 -4.25 -8.71 -11.17
C LEU A 21 -5.52 -8.52 -11.99
N LYS A 22 -6.39 -9.54 -12.02
CA LYS A 22 -7.68 -9.45 -12.69
C LYS A 22 -8.60 -8.49 -11.92
N ILE A 23 -9.21 -7.54 -12.62
CA ILE A 23 -10.06 -6.52 -12.02
C ILE A 23 -11.53 -6.74 -12.35
N ARG A 24 -12.40 -6.44 -11.39
CA ARG A 24 -13.85 -6.43 -11.54
C ARG A 24 -14.33 -5.10 -12.10
N ARG A 25 -13.80 -4.00 -11.55
CA ARG A 25 -14.15 -2.62 -11.93
C ARG A 25 -13.19 -1.61 -11.30
N ARG A 26 -13.20 -0.40 -11.83
CA ARG A 26 -12.57 0.78 -11.21
C ARG A 26 -13.53 1.39 -10.19
N LEU A 27 -13.02 1.72 -9.00
CA LEU A 27 -13.82 2.28 -7.91
C LEU A 27 -13.67 3.80 -7.84
N ASP A 28 -12.45 4.31 -7.94
CA ASP A 28 -12.16 5.74 -7.88
C ASP A 28 -10.85 6.09 -8.59
N ALA A 29 -10.71 7.35 -8.97
CA ALA A 29 -9.47 7.91 -9.51
C ALA A 29 -9.36 9.40 -9.17
N ALA A 30 -8.18 9.80 -8.69
CA ALA A 30 -7.85 11.18 -8.41
C ALA A 30 -6.48 11.53 -8.99
N GLU A 31 -6.33 12.77 -9.43
CA GLU A 31 -5.05 13.30 -9.91
C GLU A 31 -4.72 14.55 -9.13
N SER A 32 -3.56 14.54 -8.46
CA SER A 32 -3.04 15.68 -7.71
C SER A 32 -1.93 16.39 -8.50
N SER A 33 -1.34 17.44 -7.92
CA SER A 33 -0.14 18.06 -8.47
C SER A 33 1.10 17.14 -8.45
N PHE A 34 1.04 16.01 -7.75
CA PHE A 34 2.17 15.10 -7.54
C PHE A 34 2.03 13.79 -8.29
N GLN A 35 0.82 13.21 -8.32
CA GLN A 35 0.61 11.84 -8.76
C GLN A 35 -0.86 11.57 -9.10
N LYS A 36 -1.08 10.54 -9.93
CA LYS A 36 -2.39 9.96 -10.20
C LYS A 36 -2.59 8.73 -9.32
N ILE A 37 -3.70 8.71 -8.57
CA ILE A 37 -4.10 7.62 -7.68
C ILE A 37 -5.35 6.96 -8.25
N GLU A 38 -5.36 5.63 -8.33
CA GLU A 38 -6.53 4.85 -8.74
C GLU A 38 -6.82 3.76 -7.71
N ILE A 39 -8.11 3.55 -7.41
CA ILE A 39 -8.60 2.46 -6.58
C ILE A 39 -9.39 1.50 -7.47
N LEU A 40 -8.95 0.25 -7.52
CA LEU A 40 -9.52 -0.81 -8.35
C LEU A 40 -10.07 -1.93 -7.47
N GLU A 41 -11.16 -2.57 -7.87
CA GLU A 41 -11.66 -3.78 -7.22
C GLU A 41 -11.12 -4.99 -7.97
N THR A 42 -10.30 -5.82 -7.33
CA THR A 42 -9.76 -7.05 -7.93
C THR A 42 -10.68 -8.25 -7.72
N GLU A 43 -10.43 -9.35 -8.44
CA GLU A 43 -11.20 -10.58 -8.27
C GLU A 43 -10.92 -11.27 -6.91
N ASP A 44 -9.65 -11.41 -6.53
CA ASP A 44 -9.23 -12.21 -5.37
C ASP A 44 -8.38 -11.47 -4.32
N PHE A 45 -7.92 -10.25 -4.60
CA PHE A 45 -7.00 -9.49 -3.74
C PHE A 45 -7.69 -8.30 -3.02
N GLY A 46 -9.02 -8.19 -3.13
CA GLY A 46 -9.78 -7.06 -2.60
C GLY A 46 -9.52 -5.77 -3.38
N LYS A 47 -9.51 -4.63 -2.69
CA LYS A 47 -9.17 -3.34 -3.32
C LYS A 47 -7.66 -3.26 -3.57
N LEU A 48 -7.32 -2.78 -4.76
CA LEU A 48 -5.98 -2.48 -5.22
C LEU A 48 -5.82 -0.96 -5.31
N MET A 49 -4.79 -0.42 -4.65
CA MET A 49 -4.37 0.97 -4.82
C MET A 49 -3.22 1.04 -5.82
N VAL A 50 -3.35 1.92 -6.80
CA VAL A 50 -2.36 2.18 -7.84
C VAL A 50 -1.95 3.64 -7.79
N ILE A 51 -0.66 3.91 -7.92
CA ILE A 51 -0.11 5.27 -8.05
C ILE A 51 0.75 5.33 -9.30
N ASP A 52 0.42 6.24 -10.22
CA ASP A 52 1.13 6.44 -11.50
C ASP A 52 1.36 5.14 -12.31
N GLY A 53 0.43 4.19 -12.17
CA GLY A 53 0.50 2.89 -12.84
C GLY A 53 1.26 1.79 -12.07
N CYS A 54 1.80 2.09 -10.90
CA CYS A 54 2.47 1.12 -10.02
C CYS A 54 1.50 0.58 -8.96
N ILE A 55 1.52 -0.73 -8.71
CA ILE A 55 0.78 -1.36 -7.62
C ILE A 55 1.42 -0.93 -6.31
N MET A 56 0.62 -0.30 -5.43
CA MET A 56 1.10 0.11 -4.12
C MET A 56 0.80 -0.96 -3.07
N LEU A 57 -0.45 -1.42 -3.01
CA LEU A 57 -0.90 -2.44 -2.06
C LEU A 57 -2.26 -3.03 -2.46
N THR A 58 -2.56 -4.21 -1.93
CA THR A 58 -3.90 -4.81 -1.97
C THR A 58 -4.43 -5.08 -0.57
N GLU A 59 -5.75 -5.08 -0.39
CA GLU A 59 -6.38 -5.44 0.90
C GLU A 59 -5.99 -6.84 1.39
N ARG A 60 -5.65 -7.77 0.48
CA ARG A 60 -5.34 -9.16 0.86
C ARG A 60 -3.95 -9.33 1.46
N ASP A 61 -2.97 -8.57 1.00
CA ASP A 61 -1.55 -8.82 1.30
C ASP A 61 -0.79 -7.63 1.87
N HIS A 62 -1.41 -6.44 1.99
CA HIS A 62 -0.76 -5.26 2.53
C HIS A 62 -0.17 -5.48 3.94
N PHE A 63 -0.74 -6.39 4.74
CA PHE A 63 -0.22 -6.73 6.07
C PHE A 63 1.23 -7.21 6.00
N ILE A 64 1.62 -7.96 4.95
CA ILE A 64 2.97 -8.48 4.80
C ILE A 64 3.98 -7.32 4.73
N TYR A 65 3.67 -6.30 3.93
CA TYR A 65 4.51 -5.11 3.80
C TYR A 65 4.55 -4.31 5.10
N HIS A 66 3.39 -3.98 5.66
CA HIS A 66 3.30 -3.10 6.84
C HIS A 66 3.90 -3.72 8.10
N GLU A 67 3.59 -4.99 8.38
CA GLU A 67 4.13 -5.71 9.53
C GLU A 67 5.66 -5.81 9.43
N MET A 68 6.18 -6.15 8.25
CA MET A 68 7.62 -6.28 8.04
C MET A 68 8.35 -4.94 7.99
N LEU A 69 7.69 -3.86 7.57
CA LEU A 69 8.27 -2.53 7.62
C LEU A 69 8.38 -2.01 9.07
N VAL A 70 7.37 -2.28 9.89
CA VAL A 70 7.23 -1.65 11.22
C VAL A 70 7.84 -2.51 12.33
N HIS A 71 7.43 -3.78 12.45
CA HIS A 71 7.71 -4.56 13.65
C HIS A 71 9.21 -4.86 13.87
N PRO A 72 10.03 -5.17 12.84
CA PRO A 72 11.46 -5.39 13.06
C PRO A 72 12.17 -4.17 13.66
N ALA A 73 11.83 -2.96 13.21
CA ALA A 73 12.41 -1.73 13.75
C ALA A 73 11.98 -1.47 15.20
N LEU A 74 10.68 -1.58 15.49
CA LEU A 74 10.15 -1.23 16.82
C LEU A 74 10.40 -2.30 17.89
N TRP A 75 10.50 -3.58 17.51
CA TRP A 75 10.84 -4.65 18.46
C TRP A 75 12.33 -4.70 18.83
N THR A 76 13.21 -4.25 17.93
CA THR A 76 14.66 -4.24 18.19
C THR A 76 15.11 -2.97 18.91
N HIS A 77 14.33 -1.89 18.84
CA HIS A 77 14.61 -0.68 19.58
C HIS A 77 14.20 -0.84 21.08
N PRO A 78 15.09 -0.52 22.04
CA PRO A 78 14.82 -0.74 23.47
C PRO A 78 13.67 0.13 23.99
N ASP A 79 13.52 1.35 23.47
CA ASP A 79 12.49 2.30 23.91
C ASP A 79 11.99 3.22 22.75
N PRO A 80 11.14 2.73 21.85
CA PRO A 80 10.70 3.47 20.67
C PRO A 80 9.56 4.46 20.99
N ALA A 81 9.83 5.48 21.81
CA ALA A 81 8.79 6.41 22.28
C ALA A 81 8.26 7.37 21.20
N HIS A 82 9.12 7.85 20.29
CA HIS A 82 8.77 8.81 19.24
C HIS A 82 9.13 8.22 17.87
N VAL A 83 8.15 8.14 16.98
CA VAL A 83 8.31 7.54 15.64
C VAL A 83 7.94 8.55 14.57
N VAL A 84 8.77 8.66 13.53
CA VAL A 84 8.45 9.43 12.32
C VAL A 84 8.19 8.47 11.17
N ILE A 85 7.04 8.62 10.53
CA ILE A 85 6.67 7.94 9.29
C ILE A 85 6.77 8.96 8.17
N VAL A 86 7.59 8.67 7.16
CA VAL A 86 7.69 9.47 5.94
C VAL A 86 6.96 8.72 4.83
N GLY A 87 5.95 9.35 4.24
CA GLY A 87 4.96 8.70 3.39
C GLY A 87 3.88 7.97 4.19
N GLY A 88 3.47 6.80 3.70
CA GLY A 88 2.47 5.96 4.37
C GLY A 88 1.03 6.47 4.23
N GLY A 89 0.72 7.17 3.14
CA GLY A 89 -0.61 7.75 2.86
C GLY A 89 -1.79 6.77 2.91
N ASP A 90 -1.58 5.46 2.83
CA ASP A 90 -2.61 4.44 3.04
C ASP A 90 -2.94 4.16 4.52
N GLY A 91 -2.07 4.60 5.44
CA GLY A 91 -2.24 4.48 6.89
C GLY A 91 -1.88 3.11 7.50
N GLY A 92 -1.45 2.13 6.71
CA GLY A 92 -1.06 0.81 7.19
C GLY A 92 0.15 0.85 8.11
N THR A 93 1.18 1.63 7.77
CA THR A 93 2.37 1.81 8.62
C THR A 93 2.01 2.42 9.97
N LEU A 94 1.12 3.43 9.97
CA LEU A 94 0.64 4.04 11.22
C LEU A 94 -0.15 3.03 12.05
N THR A 95 -1.03 2.27 11.41
CA THR A 95 -1.84 1.22 12.05
C THR A 95 -0.96 0.23 12.81
N GLU A 96 0.11 -0.27 12.18
CA GLU A 96 1.03 -1.20 12.83
C GLU A 96 1.92 -0.53 13.88
N THR A 97 2.28 0.74 13.69
CA THR A 97 3.10 1.50 14.64
C THR A 97 2.39 1.69 15.97
N VAL A 98 1.11 2.10 15.95
CA VAL A 98 0.34 2.38 17.18
C VAL A 98 -0.03 1.12 17.98
N ARG A 99 0.23 -0.09 17.45
CA ARG A 99 0.10 -1.33 18.21
C ARG A 99 1.21 -1.51 19.26
N HIS A 100 2.33 -0.80 19.13
CA HIS A 100 3.45 -0.93 20.05
C HIS A 100 3.22 -0.09 21.31
N PRO A 101 3.10 -0.71 22.50
CA PRO A 101 2.67 -0.01 23.72
C PRO A 101 3.70 1.00 24.25
N ARG A 102 4.95 0.95 23.77
CA ARG A 102 6.00 1.91 24.14
C ARG A 102 5.99 3.18 23.27
N VAL A 103 5.29 3.16 22.14
CA VAL A 103 5.15 4.34 21.28
C VAL A 103 4.20 5.33 21.96
N GLN A 104 4.65 6.58 22.08
CA GLN A 104 3.91 7.66 22.72
C GLN A 104 3.47 8.71 21.70
N GLU A 105 4.28 8.94 20.67
CA GLU A 105 4.01 9.91 19.61
C GLU A 105 4.40 9.33 18.24
N VAL A 106 3.53 9.55 17.25
CA VAL A 106 3.81 9.24 15.85
C VAL A 106 3.56 10.48 15.02
N ILE A 107 4.58 10.91 14.28
CA ILE A 107 4.45 11.98 13.28
C ILE A 107 4.48 11.32 11.91
N GLN A 108 3.36 11.38 11.18
CA GLN A 108 3.29 10.98 9.79
C GLN A 108 3.35 12.20 8.87
N VAL A 109 4.24 12.17 7.89
CA VAL A 109 4.45 13.25 6.92
C VAL A 109 4.22 12.70 5.51
N GLU A 110 3.15 13.14 4.87
CA GLU A 110 2.73 12.77 3.50
C GLU A 110 2.64 14.03 2.63
N ILE A 111 2.89 13.90 1.31
CA ILE A 111 3.00 15.01 0.35
C ILE A 111 1.75 15.18 -0.53
#